data_AF-A0A559M427-F1
#
_entry.id   AF-A0A559M427-F1
#
_cell.length_a   1.000
_cell.length_b   1.000
_cell.length_c   1.000
_cell.angle_alpha   90.00
_cell.angle_beta   90.00
_cell.angle_gamma   90.00
#
_symmetry.space_group_name_H-M   'P 1'
#
loop_
_entity.id
_entity.type
_entity.pdbx_description
1 polymer ?
#
loop_
_entity_poly.entity_id
_entity_poly.type
_entity_poly.pdbx_seq_one_letter_code
_entity_poly.pdbx_strand_id
1 'polypeptide(L)'
;PDPVEEVQTSDDDDDGEGWITPSNLKQHQQKDANGATEPQEEPKTMQVALITSDFAMQNVLLRMNLNLLSPSLQRIRQLKTWVLRCHACFLITRDMNKQFCTRCGKPTLLRTSCSTDKDGNFKVHLKKNMQWNNRGNVFSVPKPVAGTSNGKLVAGGGKGGWGQGLILAEDQKEYVAAMTTARRRKEKDLMDEDYLPGILSGDRGRAGGRTKVGAGKNVNSKKRNK
;
A
#
# COMPACT_ATOMS: atom_id res chain seq x y z
N PRO A 1 21.25 -41.25 -36.90
CA PRO A 1 19.80 -41.09 -36.62
C PRO A 1 19.60 -41.47 -35.16
N ASP A 2 19.81 -40.48 -34.30
CA ASP A 2 19.85 -40.64 -32.85
C ASP A 2 18.47 -40.34 -32.26
N PRO A 3 18.07 -41.02 -31.16
CA PRO A 3 16.69 -41.03 -30.69
C PRO A 3 16.34 -39.73 -29.96
N VAL A 4 15.08 -39.31 -30.13
CA VAL A 4 14.47 -38.14 -29.50
C VAL A 4 14.20 -38.48 -28.03
N GLU A 5 14.86 -37.80 -27.10
CA GLU A 5 14.51 -37.85 -25.67
C GLU A 5 13.16 -37.19 -25.46
N GLU A 6 12.19 -37.99 -25.01
CA GLU A 6 10.89 -37.54 -24.55
C GLU A 6 11.05 -36.75 -23.24
N VAL A 7 10.79 -35.44 -23.31
CA VAL A 7 10.65 -34.60 -22.13
C VAL A 7 9.36 -35.02 -21.43
N GLN A 8 9.48 -35.71 -20.30
CA GLN A 8 8.40 -35.93 -19.36
C GLN A 8 7.96 -34.57 -18.81
N THR A 9 6.86 -34.03 -19.34
CA THR A 9 6.09 -32.98 -18.70
C THR A 9 5.34 -33.62 -17.54
N SER A 10 5.86 -33.47 -16.33
CA SER A 10 5.10 -33.70 -15.11
C SER A 10 4.00 -32.62 -15.03
N ASP A 11 2.83 -32.94 -15.59
CA ASP A 11 1.56 -32.36 -15.19
C ASP A 11 1.31 -32.79 -13.74
N ASP A 12 1.73 -31.95 -12.79
CA ASP A 12 1.18 -31.96 -11.43
C ASP A 12 0.02 -30.97 -11.40
N ASP A 13 -1.19 -31.51 -11.22
CA ASP A 13 -2.48 -30.83 -11.13
C ASP A 13 -2.49 -29.73 -10.03
N ASP A 14 -2.22 -28.48 -10.43
CA ASP A 14 -2.33 -27.24 -9.64
C ASP A 14 -3.78 -26.73 -9.58
N ASP A 15 -4.71 -27.56 -9.08
CA ASP A 15 -6.14 -27.19 -8.98
C ASP A 15 -6.59 -26.80 -7.55
N GLY A 16 -5.65 -26.48 -6.65
CA GLY A 16 -5.98 -26.16 -5.24
C GLY A 16 -5.06 -25.22 -4.46
N GLU A 17 -3.87 -24.86 -4.97
CA GLU A 17 -2.81 -24.14 -4.21
C GLU A 17 -3.19 -22.67 -3.87
N GLY A 18 -4.28 -22.14 -4.46
CA GLY A 18 -4.67 -20.74 -4.33
C GLY A 18 -5.84 -20.42 -3.38
N TRP A 19 -6.61 -21.41 -2.91
CA TRP A 19 -7.82 -21.15 -2.14
C TRP A 19 -7.62 -21.27 -0.63
N ILE A 20 -7.93 -20.20 0.10
CA ILE A 20 -7.98 -20.22 1.56
C ILE A 20 -9.29 -20.88 2.00
N THR A 21 -9.23 -22.17 2.34
CA THR A 21 -10.34 -22.95 2.90
C THR A 21 -10.36 -22.87 4.44
N PRO A 22 -11.50 -23.16 5.11
CA PRO A 22 -11.57 -23.18 6.58
C PRO A 22 -10.57 -24.15 7.22
N SER A 23 -10.23 -25.24 6.55
CA SER A 23 -9.20 -26.20 6.99
C SER A 23 -7.78 -25.63 6.86
N ASN A 24 -7.51 -24.80 5.85
CA ASN A 24 -6.17 -24.29 5.53
C ASN A 24 -5.93 -22.87 6.08
N LEU A 25 -6.94 -22.24 6.67
CA LEU A 25 -6.89 -20.87 7.18
C LEU A 25 -5.74 -20.64 8.17
N LYS A 26 -5.58 -21.53 9.15
CA LYS A 26 -4.51 -21.41 10.17
C LYS A 26 -3.12 -21.52 9.55
N GLN A 27 -2.96 -22.40 8.56
CA GLN A 27 -1.69 -22.58 7.86
C GLN A 27 -1.35 -21.35 7.02
N HIS A 28 -2.32 -20.78 6.30
CA HIS A 28 -2.13 -19.52 5.57
C HIS A 28 -1.83 -18.34 6.49
N GLN A 29 -2.53 -18.21 7.63
CA GLN A 29 -2.23 -17.18 8.63
C GLN A 29 -0.79 -17.28 9.15
N GLN A 30 -0.29 -18.50 9.37
CA GLN A 30 1.11 -18.73 9.77
C GLN A 30 2.09 -18.38 8.63
N LYS A 31 1.80 -18.77 7.39
CA LYS A 31 2.62 -18.41 6.22
C LYS A 31 2.69 -16.89 6.00
N ASP A 32 1.56 -16.18 6.11
CA ASP A 32 1.48 -14.73 5.94
C ASP A 32 2.18 -13.97 7.08
N ALA A 33 2.05 -14.45 8.32
CA ALA A 33 2.73 -13.86 9.47
C ALA A 33 4.26 -14.02 9.39
N ASN A 34 4.74 -15.09 8.77
CA ASN A 34 6.16 -15.41 8.70
C ASN A 34 6.85 -14.83 7.45
N GLY A 35 6.08 -14.28 6.49
CA GLY A 35 6.58 -13.90 5.18
C GLY A 35 7.06 -15.12 4.38
N ALA A 36 7.20 -14.98 3.07
CA ALA A 36 7.65 -16.03 2.15
C ALA A 36 9.13 -16.42 2.34
N THR A 37 9.49 -16.84 3.54
CA THR A 37 10.81 -17.36 3.88
C THR A 37 10.66 -18.87 4.00
N GLU A 38 11.22 -19.61 3.05
CA GLU A 38 11.22 -21.06 3.14
C GLU A 38 11.98 -21.52 4.39
N PRO A 39 11.47 -22.54 5.11
CA PRO A 39 12.18 -23.14 6.23
C PRO A 39 13.44 -23.81 5.69
N GLN A 40 14.57 -23.13 5.83
CA GLN A 40 15.89 -23.64 5.48
C GLN A 40 16.69 -23.94 6.75
N GLU A 41 17.50 -25.00 6.66
CA GLU A 41 18.18 -25.75 7.73
C GLU A 41 18.47 -25.01 9.05
N GLU A 42 18.07 -25.69 10.14
CA GLU A 42 18.21 -25.26 11.52
C GLU A 42 19.69 -25.10 11.89
N PRO A 43 20.12 -23.92 12.38
CA PRO A 43 21.47 -23.74 12.86
C PRO A 43 21.66 -24.43 14.22
N LYS A 44 22.77 -25.18 14.29
CA LYS A 44 23.43 -25.75 15.48
C LYS A 44 23.39 -24.76 16.66
N THR A 45 22.63 -25.09 17.71
CA THR A 45 22.57 -24.46 19.05
C THR A 45 22.70 -22.93 19.09
N MET A 46 21.59 -22.20 19.24
CA MET A 46 21.60 -20.75 19.42
C MET A 46 21.83 -20.38 20.90
N GLN A 47 22.89 -19.61 21.19
CA GLN A 47 23.22 -19.17 22.57
C GLN A 47 22.31 -18.05 23.08
N VAL A 48 21.90 -17.14 22.19
CA VAL A 48 21.01 -16.01 22.50
C VAL A 48 20.04 -15.85 21.34
N ALA A 49 18.75 -15.69 21.65
CA ALA A 49 17.70 -15.40 20.69
C ALA A 49 16.76 -14.31 21.23
N LEU A 50 16.29 -13.45 20.34
CA LEU A 50 15.40 -12.33 20.66
C LEU A 50 14.13 -12.44 19.84
N ILE A 51 12.98 -12.25 20.48
CA ILE A 51 11.66 -12.25 19.84
C ILE A 51 11.11 -10.84 19.89
N THR A 52 10.80 -10.26 18.73
CA THR A 52 10.16 -8.94 18.64
C THR A 52 9.30 -8.83 17.38
N SER A 53 8.19 -8.11 17.47
CA SER A 53 7.30 -7.78 16.35
C SER A 53 7.57 -6.39 15.75
N ASP A 54 8.44 -5.56 16.35
CA ASP A 54 8.76 -4.23 15.83
C ASP A 54 9.80 -4.30 14.70
N PHE A 55 9.41 -3.92 13.49
CA PHE A 55 10.29 -3.86 12.33
C PHE A 55 11.52 -2.98 12.53
N ALA A 56 11.44 -1.90 13.32
CA ALA A 56 12.59 -1.04 13.58
C ALA A 56 13.65 -1.79 14.41
N MET A 57 13.24 -2.44 15.49
CA MET A 57 14.11 -3.30 16.30
C MET A 57 14.67 -4.46 15.48
N GLN A 58 13.85 -5.14 14.68
CA GLN A 58 14.30 -6.26 13.85
C GLN A 58 15.43 -5.85 12.90
N ASN A 59 15.33 -4.67 12.26
CA ASN A 59 16.39 -4.15 11.38
C ASN A 59 17.71 -3.89 12.12
N VAL A 60 17.65 -3.41 13.37
CA VAL A 60 18.85 -3.16 14.18
C VAL A 60 19.45 -4.47 14.69
N LEU A 61 18.62 -5.41 15.15
CA LEU A 61 19.06 -6.73 15.64
C LEU A 61 19.77 -7.55 14.56
N LEU A 62 19.27 -7.52 13.32
CA LEU A 62 19.95 -8.17 12.19
C LEU A 62 21.30 -7.53 11.88
N ARG A 63 21.45 -6.21 12.07
CA ARG A 63 22.74 -5.51 11.91
C ARG A 63 23.73 -5.83 13.02
N MET A 64 23.25 -6.04 14.24
CA MET A 64 24.08 -6.50 15.36
C MET A 64 24.40 -8.00 15.27
N ASN A 65 23.99 -8.67 14.17
CA ASN A 65 24.19 -10.09 13.93
C ASN A 65 23.66 -10.98 15.07
N LEU A 66 22.55 -10.55 15.70
CA LEU A 66 21.86 -11.33 16.73
C LEU A 66 20.83 -12.26 16.10
N ASN A 67 20.57 -13.39 16.75
CA ASN A 67 19.54 -14.33 16.29
C ASN A 67 18.16 -13.74 16.61
N LEU A 68 17.44 -13.34 15.58
CA LEU A 68 16.08 -12.85 15.67
C LEU A 68 15.09 -14.00 15.36
N LEU A 69 14.10 -14.16 16.22
CA LEU A 69 13.01 -15.11 16.07
C LEU A 69 11.69 -14.37 15.86
N SER A 70 10.82 -14.92 15.02
CA SER A 70 9.42 -14.53 14.93
C SER A 70 8.65 -14.97 16.19
N PRO A 71 7.42 -14.47 16.43
CA PRO A 71 6.53 -15.01 17.47
C PRO A 71 6.24 -16.51 17.31
N SER A 72 6.39 -17.05 16.11
CA SER A 72 6.28 -18.48 15.76
C SER A 72 7.61 -19.25 15.95
N LEU A 73 8.61 -18.65 16.61
CA LEU A 73 9.94 -19.22 16.88
C LEU A 73 10.76 -19.58 15.65
N GLN A 74 10.47 -18.97 14.50
CA GLN A 74 11.26 -19.15 13.28
C GLN A 74 12.36 -18.10 13.16
N ARG A 75 13.54 -18.49 12.67
CA ARG A 75 14.69 -17.58 12.52
C ARG A 75 14.51 -16.65 11.34
N ILE A 76 14.47 -15.35 11.63
CA ILE A 76 14.42 -14.29 10.62
C ILE A 76 15.86 -13.97 10.18
N ARG A 77 16.15 -14.10 8.87
CA ARG A 77 17.46 -13.77 8.28
C ARG A 77 17.45 -12.49 7.45
N GLN A 78 16.33 -12.19 6.80
CA GLN A 78 16.18 -11.04 5.91
C GLN A 78 14.83 -10.38 6.16
N LEU A 79 14.80 -9.05 6.11
CA LEU A 79 13.57 -8.27 6.22
C LEU A 79 13.26 -7.63 4.88
N LYS A 80 12.12 -8.01 4.28
CA LYS A 80 11.55 -7.28 3.15
C LYS A 80 10.77 -6.10 3.70
N THR A 81 11.31 -4.91 3.51
CA THR A 81 10.64 -3.66 3.90
C THR A 81 10.09 -2.96 2.67
N TRP A 82 9.14 -2.06 2.88
CA TRP A 82 8.56 -1.25 1.82
C TRP A 82 8.89 0.21 2.07
N VAL A 83 9.32 0.91 1.03
CA VAL A 83 9.58 2.34 1.05
C VAL A 83 8.85 3.02 -0.11
N LEU A 84 8.62 4.31 0.02
CA LEU A 84 8.11 5.14 -1.06
C LEU A 84 9.28 5.79 -1.80
N ARG A 85 9.42 5.50 -3.10
CA ARG A 85 10.39 6.16 -3.98
C ARG A 85 9.67 7.04 -4.98
N CYS A 86 10.10 8.29 -5.11
CA CYS A 86 9.59 9.17 -6.16
C CYS A 86 10.16 8.76 -7.51
N HIS A 87 9.33 8.62 -8.55
CA HIS A 87 9.82 8.29 -9.89
C HIS A 87 10.49 9.49 -10.60
N ALA A 88 10.19 10.73 -10.18
CA ALA A 88 10.69 11.94 -10.82
C ALA A 88 12.01 12.45 -10.19
N CYS A 89 12.03 12.65 -8.87
CA CYS A 89 13.20 13.20 -8.17
C CYS A 89 14.05 12.14 -7.44
N PHE A 90 13.68 10.86 -7.56
CA PHE A 90 14.37 9.69 -6.98
C PHE A 90 14.55 9.68 -5.47
N LEU A 91 13.94 10.62 -4.75
CA LEU A 91 13.92 10.63 -3.29
C LEU A 91 13.23 9.38 -2.76
N ILE A 92 13.82 8.77 -1.73
CA ILE A 92 13.27 7.64 -0.99
C ILE A 92 12.81 8.16 0.38
N THR A 93 11.58 7.81 0.73
CA THR A 93 10.95 8.17 2.01
C THR A 93 10.43 6.91 2.68
N ARG A 94 10.70 6.77 3.98
CA ARG A 94 10.23 5.62 4.79
C ARG A 94 8.80 5.79 5.30
N ASP A 95 8.28 7.02 5.31
CA ASP A 95 6.91 7.33 5.74
C ASP A 95 5.88 6.85 4.72
N MET A 96 5.28 5.68 4.97
CA MET A 96 4.30 5.06 4.07
C MET A 96 2.95 5.80 3.99
N ASN A 97 2.70 6.72 4.91
CA ASN A 97 1.47 7.50 4.99
C ASN A 97 1.44 8.65 3.97
N LYS A 98 2.62 9.11 3.51
CA LYS A 98 2.74 10.24 2.58
C LYS A 98 2.18 9.90 1.20
N GLN A 99 1.53 10.89 0.59
CA GLN A 99 1.03 10.79 -0.80
C GLN A 99 1.82 11.71 -1.74
N PHE A 100 2.30 12.85 -1.24
CA PHE A 100 3.14 13.79 -1.94
C PHE A 100 4.62 13.57 -1.60
N CYS A 101 5.50 13.78 -2.57
CA CYS A 101 6.93 13.74 -2.35
C CYS A 101 7.40 15.05 -1.71
N THR A 102 8.19 14.98 -0.64
CA THR A 102 8.68 16.16 0.10
C THR A 102 9.64 17.04 -0.70
N ARG A 103 10.31 16.51 -1.74
CA ARG A 103 11.26 17.27 -2.57
C ARG A 103 10.60 17.93 -3.78
N CYS A 104 9.68 17.26 -4.46
CA CYS A 104 9.05 17.80 -5.67
C CYS A 104 7.58 18.22 -5.50
N GLY A 105 6.96 17.94 -4.36
CA GLY A 105 5.57 18.30 -4.06
C GLY A 105 4.51 17.57 -4.90
N LYS A 106 4.90 16.66 -5.80
CA LYS A 106 3.96 15.93 -6.68
C LYS A 106 3.59 14.56 -6.09
N PRO A 107 2.40 14.02 -6.43
CA PRO A 107 1.95 12.70 -5.99
C PRO A 107 2.58 11.57 -6.82
N THR A 108 3.91 11.50 -6.81
CA THR A 108 4.73 10.65 -7.68
C THR A 108 5.44 9.52 -6.94
N LEU A 109 5.06 9.31 -5.67
CA LEU A 109 5.60 8.27 -4.80
C LEU A 109 5.07 6.89 -5.20
N LEU A 110 6.00 5.97 -5.45
CA LEU A 110 5.74 4.57 -5.76
C LEU A 110 6.20 3.70 -4.60
N ARG A 111 5.36 2.73 -4.22
CA ARG A 111 5.74 1.69 -3.26
C ARG A 111 6.75 0.75 -3.92
N THR A 112 7.95 0.69 -3.36
CA THR A 112 9.05 -0.18 -3.79
C THR A 112 9.52 -1.04 -2.63
N SER A 113 9.83 -2.30 -2.89
CA SER A 113 10.42 -3.18 -1.87
C SER A 113 11.91 -2.93 -1.74
N CYS A 114 12.41 -2.98 -0.51
CA CYS A 114 13.82 -2.88 -0.20
C CYS A 114 14.27 -4.03 0.70
N SER A 115 15.49 -4.49 0.46
CA SER A 115 16.22 -5.41 1.32
C SER A 115 17.39 -4.66 1.95
N THR A 116 17.64 -4.96 3.23
CA THR A 116 18.83 -4.49 3.94
C THR A 116 19.73 -5.68 4.13
N ASP A 117 20.96 -5.58 3.62
CA ASP A 117 21.98 -6.63 3.76
C ASP A 117 22.60 -6.62 5.17
N LYS A 118 23.31 -7.69 5.54
CA LYS A 118 24.03 -7.79 6.82
C LYS A 118 25.08 -6.67 6.98
N ASP A 119 25.72 -6.30 5.88
CA ASP A 119 26.71 -5.22 5.81
C ASP A 119 26.08 -3.81 5.85
N GLY A 120 24.76 -3.70 5.96
CA GLY A 120 24.04 -2.42 6.01
C GLY A 120 23.76 -1.80 4.64
N ASN A 121 24.11 -2.48 3.54
CA ASN A 121 23.81 -2.02 2.19
C ASN A 121 22.30 -2.05 1.91
N PHE A 122 21.75 -0.90 1.53
CA PHE A 122 20.32 -0.74 1.22
C PHE A 122 20.06 -0.97 -0.26
N LYS A 123 19.45 -2.11 -0.60
CA LYS A 123 19.12 -2.51 -1.98
C LYS A 123 17.64 -2.28 -2.24
N VAL A 124 17.33 -1.45 -3.24
CA VAL A 124 15.95 -1.21 -3.70
C VAL A 124 15.67 -2.10 -4.89
N HIS A 125 14.56 -2.84 -4.84
CA HIS A 125 14.13 -3.69 -5.96
C HIS A 125 13.13 -2.92 -6.82
N LEU A 126 13.55 -2.54 -8.02
CA LEU A 126 12.72 -1.84 -8.99
C LEU A 126 12.20 -2.82 -10.05
N LYS A 127 11.00 -2.56 -10.57
CA LYS A 127 10.47 -3.28 -11.72
C LYS A 127 11.32 -2.95 -12.96
N LYS A 128 11.83 -3.98 -13.64
CA LYS A 128 12.50 -3.84 -14.94
C LYS A 128 11.51 -3.25 -15.96
N ASN A 129 11.95 -2.26 -16.73
CA ASN A 129 11.15 -1.58 -17.77
C ASN A 129 9.84 -0.96 -17.26
N MET A 130 9.88 -0.30 -16.10
CA MET A 130 8.71 0.43 -15.59
C MET A 130 8.39 1.65 -16.47
N GLN A 131 7.27 1.60 -17.18
CA GLN A 131 6.72 2.75 -17.91
C GLN A 131 5.67 3.47 -17.06
N TRP A 132 5.82 4.78 -16.92
CA TRP A 132 4.85 5.61 -16.21
C TRP A 132 3.66 5.97 -17.10
N ASN A 133 2.44 5.78 -16.60
CA ASN A 133 1.22 6.10 -17.34
C ASN A 133 0.80 7.55 -17.06
N ASN A 134 0.82 8.38 -18.10
CA ASN A 134 0.43 9.80 -18.03
C ASN A 134 -1.09 10.06 -18.08
N ARG A 135 -1.90 9.00 -18.17
CA ARG A 135 -3.36 9.12 -18.28
C ARG A 135 -3.96 9.76 -17.02
N GLY A 136 -4.70 10.85 -17.22
CA GLY A 136 -5.36 11.60 -16.16
C GLY A 136 -4.49 12.67 -15.50
N ASN A 137 -3.26 12.91 -16.00
CA ASN A 137 -2.41 14.00 -15.51
C ASN A 137 -2.84 15.37 -16.08
N VAL A 138 -3.36 15.41 -17.31
CA VAL A 138 -3.79 16.63 -18.00
C VAL A 138 -5.31 16.65 -18.11
N PHE A 139 -5.94 17.68 -17.54
CA PHE A 139 -7.38 17.89 -17.56
C PHE A 139 -7.69 19.38 -17.32
N SER A 140 -8.88 19.81 -17.74
CA SER A 140 -9.34 21.19 -17.54
C SER A 140 -9.67 21.44 -16.06
N VAL A 141 -8.89 22.33 -15.44
CA VAL A 141 -9.14 22.82 -14.08
C VAL A 141 -10.00 24.08 -14.16
N PRO A 142 -11.16 24.13 -13.47
CA PRO A 142 -11.99 25.33 -13.45
C PRO A 142 -11.33 26.43 -12.63
N LYS A 143 -11.77 27.67 -12.81
CA LYS A 143 -11.22 28.81 -12.07
C LYS A 143 -11.39 28.59 -10.55
N PRO A 144 -10.35 28.88 -9.75
CA PRO A 144 -10.49 28.85 -8.30
C PRO A 144 -11.49 29.91 -7.88
N VAL A 145 -12.54 29.51 -7.16
CA VAL A 145 -13.54 30.41 -6.60
C VAL A 145 -13.37 30.41 -5.10
N ALA A 146 -13.07 31.57 -4.52
CA ALA A 146 -13.04 31.71 -3.07
C ALA A 146 -14.46 31.51 -2.51
N GLY A 147 -14.56 30.77 -1.40
CA GLY A 147 -15.81 30.66 -0.66
C GLY A 147 -16.21 32.00 -0.02
N THR A 148 -17.42 32.04 0.53
CA THR A 148 -17.84 33.17 1.37
C THR A 148 -17.11 33.14 2.72
N SER A 149 -16.98 34.28 3.40
CA SER A 149 -16.43 34.38 4.76
C SER A 149 -17.13 33.46 5.77
N ASN A 150 -18.41 33.13 5.53
CA ASN A 150 -19.21 32.20 6.34
C ASN A 150 -18.94 30.72 6.04
N GLY A 151 -17.92 30.39 5.24
CA GLY A 151 -17.56 28.99 4.93
C GLY A 151 -18.56 28.26 4.03
N LYS A 152 -19.62 28.94 3.54
CA LYS A 152 -20.51 28.35 2.52
C LYS A 152 -19.72 28.22 1.22
N LEU A 153 -19.59 26.97 0.76
CA LEU A 153 -19.08 26.60 -0.55
C LEU A 153 -19.95 27.25 -1.63
N VAL A 154 -19.42 28.28 -2.29
CA VAL A 154 -20.01 28.80 -3.51
C VAL A 154 -19.86 27.70 -4.56
N ALA A 155 -20.93 27.35 -5.28
CA ALA A 155 -20.85 26.38 -6.37
C ALA A 155 -19.71 26.82 -7.31
N GLY A 156 -18.62 26.03 -7.36
CA GLY A 156 -17.42 26.40 -8.09
C GLY A 156 -17.70 26.57 -9.59
N GLY A 157 -16.83 27.29 -10.29
CA GLY A 157 -17.05 27.69 -11.70
C GLY A 157 -17.14 26.55 -12.72
N GLY A 158 -17.09 25.28 -12.32
CA GLY A 158 -17.23 24.12 -13.20
C GLY A 158 -18.64 23.50 -13.17
N LYS A 159 -19.06 22.91 -14.30
CA LYS A 159 -20.36 22.22 -14.43
C LYS A 159 -20.54 21.16 -13.32
N GLY A 160 -21.60 21.31 -12.53
CA GLY A 160 -21.93 20.38 -11.43
C GLY A 160 -20.97 20.41 -10.25
N GLY A 161 -20.31 21.54 -9.97
CA GLY A 161 -19.40 21.68 -8.82
C GLY A 161 -18.02 21.06 -9.05
N TRP A 162 -17.63 20.84 -10.31
CA TRP A 162 -16.29 20.41 -10.68
C TRP A 162 -15.23 21.38 -10.12
N GLY A 163 -14.11 20.85 -9.62
CA GLY A 163 -12.96 21.61 -9.12
C GLY A 163 -12.95 21.91 -7.61
N GLN A 164 -14.10 21.93 -6.94
CA GLN A 164 -14.20 22.30 -5.51
C GLN A 164 -13.43 21.35 -4.57
N GLY A 165 -13.36 20.05 -4.91
CA GLY A 165 -12.66 19.04 -4.10
C GLY A 165 -11.33 18.58 -4.71
N LEU A 166 -10.74 19.36 -5.60
CA LEU A 166 -9.54 18.95 -6.32
C LEU A 166 -8.28 19.18 -5.50
N ILE A 167 -7.64 18.08 -5.09
CA ILE A 167 -6.39 18.13 -4.34
C ILE A 167 -5.21 17.97 -5.30
N LEU A 168 -4.30 18.94 -5.34
CA LEU A 168 -3.11 19.02 -6.19
C LEU A 168 -1.80 19.05 -5.40
N ALA A 169 -1.83 19.52 -4.15
CA ALA A 169 -0.66 19.67 -3.30
C ALA A 169 -0.97 19.30 -1.83
N GLU A 170 0.09 19.10 -1.05
CA GLU A 170 0.01 18.68 0.36
C GLU A 170 -0.45 19.80 1.29
N ASP A 171 -0.08 21.04 0.99
CA ASP A 171 -0.36 22.24 1.76
C ASP A 171 -1.78 22.83 1.53
N GLN A 172 -2.59 22.17 0.69
CA GLN A 172 -3.96 22.59 0.45
C GLN A 172 -4.87 22.30 1.64
N LYS A 173 -5.73 23.26 1.99
CA LYS A 173 -6.67 23.16 3.12
C LYS A 173 -7.62 21.98 2.96
N GLU A 174 -8.01 21.66 1.74
CA GLU A 174 -8.87 20.54 1.36
C GLU A 174 -8.21 19.20 1.69
N TYR A 175 -6.89 19.09 1.50
CA TYR A 175 -6.14 17.89 1.84
C TYR A 175 -6.07 17.69 3.36
N VAL A 176 -5.76 18.76 4.11
CA VAL A 176 -5.73 18.73 5.57
C VAL A 176 -7.12 18.42 6.15
N ALA A 177 -8.18 19.04 5.62
CA ALA A 177 -9.56 18.75 5.99
C ALA A 177 -9.95 17.30 5.68
N ALA A 178 -9.55 16.77 4.52
CA ALA A 178 -9.81 15.39 4.16
C ALA A 178 -9.04 14.40 5.04
N MET A 179 -7.79 14.69 5.41
CA MET A 179 -6.99 13.87 6.34
C MET A 179 -7.57 13.87 7.76
N THR A 180 -7.95 15.03 8.28
CA THR A 180 -8.55 15.13 9.62
C THR A 180 -9.90 14.42 9.66
N THR A 181 -10.71 14.55 8.61
CA THR A 181 -11.98 13.82 8.48
C THR A 181 -11.75 12.32 8.36
N ALA A 182 -10.77 11.88 7.57
CA ALA A 182 -10.42 10.46 7.45
C ALA A 182 -9.94 9.87 8.79
N ARG A 183 -9.16 10.62 9.58
CA ARG A 183 -8.73 10.19 10.91
C ARG A 183 -9.89 10.10 11.91
N ARG A 184 -10.88 10.98 11.79
CA ARG A 184 -12.10 10.95 12.62
C ARG A 184 -13.09 9.87 12.20
N ARG A 185 -13.03 9.43 10.94
CA ARG A 185 -13.89 8.37 10.44
C ARG A 185 -13.45 7.06 11.08
N LYS A 186 -14.12 6.70 12.18
CA LYS A 186 -13.96 5.40 12.85
C LYS A 186 -14.20 4.31 11.79
N GLU A 187 -13.31 3.33 11.75
CA GLU A 187 -13.53 2.12 10.98
C GLU A 187 -14.86 1.51 11.42
N LYS A 188 -15.74 1.25 10.46
CA LYS A 188 -17.09 0.76 10.72
C LYS A 188 -16.98 -0.74 10.88
N ASP A 189 -16.86 -1.20 12.13
CA ASP A 189 -16.87 -2.63 12.44
C ASP A 189 -18.29 -3.17 12.24
N LEU A 190 -18.41 -4.16 11.36
CA LEU A 190 -19.68 -4.82 11.03
C LEU A 190 -20.03 -5.91 12.05
N MET A 191 -19.05 -6.32 12.88
CA MET A 191 -19.19 -7.36 13.90
C MET A 191 -19.35 -6.77 15.31
N ASP A 192 -19.48 -5.44 15.43
CA ASP A 192 -19.77 -4.76 16.69
C ASP A 192 -21.21 -5.06 17.12
N GLU A 193 -21.44 -5.34 18.41
CA GLU A 193 -22.77 -5.69 18.92
C GLU A 193 -23.76 -4.52 18.77
N ASP A 194 -23.26 -3.28 18.79
CA ASP A 194 -24.02 -2.06 18.62
C ASP A 194 -24.22 -1.66 17.13
N TYR A 195 -23.80 -2.50 16.19
CA TYR A 195 -23.86 -2.20 14.76
C TYR A 195 -25.30 -2.27 14.20
N LEU A 196 -25.86 -1.13 13.80
CA LEU A 196 -27.08 -1.08 13.00
C LEU A 196 -26.77 -1.06 11.49
N PRO A 197 -27.43 -1.90 10.67
CA PRO A 197 -27.19 -1.94 9.24
C PRO A 197 -27.56 -0.59 8.58
N GLY A 198 -26.76 -0.16 7.61
CA GLY A 198 -26.91 1.15 6.95
C GLY A 198 -28.27 1.41 6.27
N ILE A 199 -29.08 0.37 6.05
CA ILE A 199 -30.47 0.51 5.59
C ILE A 199 -31.38 1.17 6.64
N LEU A 200 -31.14 0.90 7.93
CA LEU A 200 -31.86 1.51 9.05
C LEU A 200 -31.29 2.89 9.41
N SER A 201 -29.96 3.04 9.34
CA SER A 201 -29.30 4.32 9.64
C SER A 201 -29.27 5.30 8.45
N GLY A 202 -29.75 4.90 7.27
CA GLY A 202 -29.71 5.72 6.04
C GLY A 202 -28.30 5.97 5.47
N ASP A 203 -27.26 5.36 6.05
CA ASP A 203 -25.87 5.57 5.68
C ASP A 203 -25.50 4.76 4.43
N ARG A 204 -25.51 5.45 3.28
CA ARG A 204 -24.98 4.92 2.00
C ARG A 204 -23.47 5.17 1.97
N GLY A 205 -22.74 4.38 2.76
CA GLY A 205 -21.31 4.55 3.02
C GLY A 205 -20.50 4.86 1.76
N ARG A 206 -19.68 5.93 1.82
CA ARG A 206 -18.67 6.21 0.80
C ARG A 206 -17.53 5.20 0.98
N ALA A 207 -17.13 4.52 -0.10
CA ALA A 207 -16.01 3.57 -0.08
C ALA A 207 -14.80 4.18 0.66
N GLY A 208 -14.32 3.45 1.67
CA GLY A 208 -13.12 3.81 2.41
C GLY A 208 -11.91 3.86 1.48
N GLY A 209 -10.89 4.60 1.89
CA GLY A 209 -9.66 4.71 1.12
C GLY A 209 -8.86 5.97 1.42
N ARG A 210 -7.65 6.01 0.88
CA ARG A 210 -6.78 7.19 0.94
C ARG A 210 -7.47 8.38 0.27
N THR A 211 -7.19 9.58 0.76
CA THR A 211 -7.69 10.82 0.17
C THR A 211 -7.40 10.86 -1.33
N LYS A 212 -8.43 11.14 -2.15
CA LYS A 212 -8.29 11.15 -3.59
C LYS A 212 -7.51 12.40 -4.03
N VAL A 213 -6.27 12.20 -4.46
CA VAL A 213 -5.46 13.26 -5.06
C VAL A 213 -5.75 13.35 -6.56
N GLY A 214 -5.94 14.58 -7.02
CA GLY A 214 -6.24 14.93 -8.40
C GLY A 214 -7.63 14.49 -8.83
N ALA A 215 -7.86 14.64 -10.13
CA ALA A 215 -9.14 14.40 -10.75
C ALA A 215 -9.39 12.89 -10.99
N GLY A 216 -8.31 12.08 -11.03
CA GLY A 216 -8.30 10.65 -11.24
C GLY A 216 -7.92 10.25 -12.68
N LYS A 217 -7.70 8.95 -12.93
CA LYS A 217 -7.24 8.45 -14.25
C LYS A 217 -8.28 8.58 -15.36
N ASN A 218 -9.57 8.56 -15.01
CA ASN A 218 -10.69 8.49 -15.94
C ASN A 218 -11.44 9.83 -16.08
N VAL A 219 -10.72 10.95 -15.97
CA VAL A 219 -11.33 12.29 -16.03
C VAL A 219 -11.78 12.63 -17.44
N ASN A 220 -10.94 12.31 -18.43
CA ASN A 220 -11.20 12.60 -19.83
C ASN A 220 -11.94 11.45 -20.53
N SER A 221 -12.37 10.40 -19.81
CA SER A 221 -13.13 9.31 -20.43
C SER A 221 -14.57 9.73 -20.67
N LYS A 222 -15.15 9.32 -21.81
CA LYS A 222 -16.57 9.51 -22.12
C LYS A 222 -17.42 8.86 -21.02
N LYS A 223 -18.25 9.66 -20.36
CA LYS A 223 -19.23 9.16 -19.39
C LYS A 223 -20.50 8.75 -20.16
N ARG A 224 -21.20 7.73 -19.66
CA ARG A 224 -22.51 7.35 -20.20
C ARG A 224 -23.46 8.54 -19.97
N ASN A 225 -24.10 9.00 -21.04
CA ASN A 225 -25.14 10.02 -20.93
C ASN A 225 -26.26 9.45 -20.06
N LYS A 226 -26.73 10.25 -19.10
CA LYS A 226 -27.84 9.93 -18.22
C LYS A 226 -29.07 10.67 -18.71
#